data_AF-A0A2V8T3C3-F1
#
_entry.id   AF-A0A2V8T3C3-F1
#
_cell.length_a   1.000
_cell.length_b   1.000
_cell.length_c   1.000
_cell.angle_alpha   90.00
_cell.angle_beta   90.00
_cell.angle_gamma   90.00
#
_symmetry.space_group_name_H-M   'P 1'
#
loop_
_entity.id
_entity.type
_entity.pdbx_description
1 polymer ?
#
loop_
_entity_poly.entity_id
_entity_poly.type
_entity_poly.pdbx_seq_one_letter_code
_entity_poly.pdbx_strand_id
1 'polypeptide(L)'
;MVESSEQGERESEGGRGVASAARALLASASATFAARKAGAFAAVMLLLMAFNCLSVIARKSITNDENIHIPAGYYHLVVGDFQFNNPHPPPPKMLGALPLLFIQPDEMSEDRRDELKNEDDFERAAIDHFWASNDRLFESISFWTRVPMIV
;
A
#
# COMPACT_ATOMS: atom_id res chain seq x y z
N MET A 1 -25.03 -25.51 65.35
CA MET A 1 -25.58 -24.29 64.70
C MET A 1 -24.56 -23.59 63.79
N VAL A 2 -23.26 -23.92 63.85
CA VAL A 2 -22.19 -23.27 63.04
C VAL A 2 -22.05 -23.86 61.61
N GLU A 3 -22.37 -25.14 61.39
CA GLU A 3 -22.28 -25.75 60.03
C GLU A 3 -23.29 -25.21 59.02
N SER A 4 -24.46 -24.74 59.47
CA SER A 4 -25.50 -24.23 58.58
C SER A 4 -25.18 -22.84 58.02
N SER A 5 -24.31 -22.06 58.69
CA SER A 5 -23.86 -20.75 58.19
C SER A 5 -22.75 -20.88 57.16
N GLU A 6 -21.83 -21.83 57.31
CA GLU A 6 -20.74 -22.05 56.35
C GLU A 6 -21.23 -22.64 55.02
N GLN A 7 -22.28 -23.46 55.03
CA GLN A 7 -22.92 -23.94 53.79
C GLN A 7 -23.60 -22.81 53.01
N GLY A 8 -24.28 -21.88 53.69
CA GLY A 8 -24.92 -20.72 53.05
C GLY A 8 -23.93 -19.71 52.47
N GLU A 9 -22.76 -19.54 53.10
CA GLU A 9 -21.68 -18.70 52.58
C GLU A 9 -21.00 -19.32 51.34
N ARG A 10 -20.75 -20.63 51.35
CA ARG A 10 -20.14 -21.34 50.19
C ARG A 10 -21.06 -21.38 48.96
N GLU A 11 -22.37 -21.54 49.14
CA GLU A 11 -23.34 -21.46 48.04
C GLU A 11 -23.49 -20.04 47.47
N SER A 12 -23.45 -19.02 48.35
CA SER A 12 -23.44 -17.60 47.99
C SER A 12 -22.19 -17.19 47.20
N GLU A 13 -21.00 -17.66 47.60
CA GLU A 13 -19.74 -17.42 46.90
C GLU A 13 -19.68 -18.13 45.54
N GLY A 14 -20.15 -19.39 45.46
CA GLY A 14 -20.24 -20.14 44.21
C GLY A 14 -21.16 -19.47 43.18
N GLY A 15 -22.35 -19.00 43.61
CA GLY A 15 -23.28 -18.27 42.75
C GLY A 15 -22.74 -16.92 42.25
N ARG A 16 -21.98 -16.22 43.10
CA ARG A 16 -21.28 -14.97 42.73
C ARG A 16 -20.16 -15.19 41.72
N GLY A 17 -19.41 -16.28 41.85
CA GLY A 17 -18.35 -16.68 40.92
C GLY A 17 -18.88 -16.98 39.51
N VAL A 18 -19.96 -17.76 39.42
CA VAL A 18 -20.60 -18.11 38.14
C VAL A 18 -21.20 -16.88 37.45
N ALA A 19 -21.86 -15.99 38.20
CA ALA A 19 -22.41 -14.74 37.66
C ALA A 19 -21.32 -13.77 37.16
N SER A 20 -20.17 -13.72 37.85
CA SER A 20 -18.99 -12.94 37.44
C SER A 20 -18.39 -13.46 36.13
N ALA A 21 -18.21 -14.78 36.02
CA ALA A 21 -17.68 -15.43 34.81
C ALA A 21 -18.60 -15.22 33.59
N ALA A 22 -19.92 -15.35 33.77
CA ALA A 22 -20.90 -15.09 32.71
C ALA A 22 -20.88 -13.62 32.24
N ARG A 23 -20.75 -12.67 33.17
CA ARG A 23 -20.60 -11.23 32.84
C ARG A 23 -19.30 -10.95 32.09
N ALA A 24 -18.19 -11.58 32.48
CA ALA A 24 -16.91 -11.43 31.80
C ALA A 24 -16.94 -11.99 30.37
N LEU A 25 -17.57 -13.15 30.16
CA LEU A 25 -17.77 -13.73 28.83
C LEU A 25 -18.65 -12.86 27.93
N LEU A 26 -19.76 -12.33 28.44
CA LEU A 26 -20.64 -11.42 27.71
C LEU A 26 -19.94 -10.09 27.36
N ALA A 27 -19.15 -9.54 28.28
CA ALA A 27 -18.36 -8.34 28.05
C ALA A 27 -17.24 -8.58 27.00
N SER A 28 -16.61 -9.75 27.02
CA SER A 28 -15.61 -10.15 26.01
C SER A 28 -16.23 -10.34 24.63
N ALA A 29 -17.42 -10.96 24.56
CA ALA A 29 -18.15 -11.14 23.31
C ALA A 29 -18.63 -9.80 22.71
N SER A 30 -19.13 -8.89 23.55
CA SER A 30 -19.55 -7.55 23.10
C SER A 30 -18.36 -6.68 22.67
N ALA A 31 -17.23 -6.76 23.37
CA ALA A 31 -15.99 -6.10 22.97
C ALA A 31 -15.47 -6.63 21.61
N THR A 32 -15.51 -7.94 21.40
CA THR A 32 -15.13 -8.57 20.12
C THR A 32 -16.06 -8.14 18.99
N PHE A 33 -17.36 -8.08 19.24
CA PHE A 33 -18.34 -7.62 18.26
C PHE A 33 -18.18 -6.12 17.93
N ALA A 34 -17.92 -5.28 18.95
CA ALA A 34 -17.61 -3.87 18.76
C ALA A 34 -16.32 -3.67 17.96
N ALA A 35 -15.27 -4.45 18.24
CA ALA A 35 -14.02 -4.43 17.48
C ALA A 35 -14.23 -4.84 16.01
N ARG A 36 -15.07 -5.85 15.75
CA ARG A 36 -15.43 -6.26 14.38
C ARG A 36 -16.22 -5.19 13.64
N LYS A 37 -17.15 -4.49 14.31
CA LYS A 37 -17.87 -3.35 13.74
C LYS A 37 -16.95 -2.17 13.46
N ALA A 38 -16.05 -1.85 14.39
CA ALA A 38 -15.06 -0.80 14.21
C ALA A 38 -14.12 -1.13 13.05
N GLY A 39 -13.66 -2.39 12.94
CA GLY A 39 -12.86 -2.88 11.82
C GLY A 39 -13.60 -2.79 10.48
N ALA A 40 -14.87 -3.20 10.43
CA ALA A 40 -15.69 -3.06 9.22
C ALA A 40 -15.89 -1.58 8.84
N PHE A 41 -16.16 -0.72 9.81
CA PHE A 41 -16.30 0.72 9.58
C PHE A 41 -14.99 1.34 9.07
N ALA A 42 -13.85 1.00 9.67
CA ALA A 42 -12.53 1.43 9.21
C ALA A 42 -12.23 0.96 7.78
N ALA A 43 -12.53 -0.31 7.48
CA ALA A 43 -12.38 -0.85 6.13
C ALA A 43 -13.26 -0.09 5.10
N VAL A 44 -14.51 0.20 5.44
CA VAL A 44 -15.39 1.02 4.58
C VAL A 44 -14.82 2.43 4.38
N MET A 45 -14.29 3.07 5.43
CA MET A 45 -13.66 4.38 5.31
C MET A 45 -12.42 4.34 4.40
N LEU A 46 -11.56 3.33 4.54
CA LEU A 46 -10.39 3.15 3.69
C LEU A 46 -10.78 2.89 2.22
N LEU A 47 -11.81 2.09 1.98
CA LEU A 47 -12.33 1.85 0.63
C LEU A 47 -12.91 3.11 0.00
N LEU A 48 -13.65 3.92 0.77
CA LEU A 48 -14.17 5.20 0.31
C LEU A 48 -13.04 6.20 0.00
N MET A 49 -11.98 6.22 0.81
CA MET A 49 -10.78 7.01 0.56
C MET A 49 -10.08 6.56 -0.72
N ALA A 50 -9.83 5.25 -0.89
CA ALA A 50 -9.21 4.70 -2.08
C ALA A 50 -10.04 5.03 -3.35
N PHE A 51 -11.37 4.87 -3.28
CA PHE A 51 -12.27 5.27 -4.36
C PHE A 51 -12.18 6.77 -4.67
N ASN A 52 -12.13 7.62 -3.65
CA ASN A 52 -11.99 9.06 -3.84
C ASN A 52 -10.67 9.40 -4.56
N CYS A 53 -9.55 8.84 -4.11
CA CYS A 53 -8.24 9.00 -4.75
C CYS A 53 -8.26 8.54 -6.22
N LEU A 54 -8.73 7.32 -6.48
CA LEU A 54 -8.82 6.76 -7.85
C LEU A 54 -9.73 7.59 -8.77
N SER A 55 -10.79 8.19 -8.24
CA SER A 55 -11.70 9.01 -9.05
C SER A 55 -11.09 10.32 -9.56
N VAL A 56 -10.07 10.85 -8.88
CA VAL A 56 -9.45 12.15 -9.20
C VAL A 56 -8.11 11.99 -9.93
N ILE A 57 -7.46 10.84 -9.80
CA ILE A 57 -6.07 10.66 -10.21
C ILE A 57 -5.78 10.89 -11.69
N ALA A 58 -6.71 10.51 -12.58
CA ALA A 58 -6.61 10.75 -14.02
C ALA A 58 -6.76 12.25 -14.41
N ARG A 59 -7.15 13.10 -13.46
CA ARG A 59 -7.34 14.55 -13.65
C ARG A 59 -6.19 15.36 -13.03
N LYS A 60 -5.10 14.68 -12.64
CA LYS A 60 -3.93 15.27 -11.98
C LYS A 60 -2.69 15.03 -12.82
N SER A 61 -2.00 16.12 -13.14
CA SER A 61 -0.67 16.09 -13.75
C SER A 61 0.33 15.36 -12.86
N ILE A 62 1.41 14.87 -13.46
CA ILE A 62 2.50 14.24 -12.70
C ILE A 62 3.24 15.24 -11.84
N THR A 63 3.74 14.77 -10.69
CA THR A 63 4.63 15.54 -9.82
C THR A 63 6.09 15.38 -10.26
N ASN A 64 6.96 16.21 -9.69
CA ASN A 64 8.40 16.13 -9.96
C ASN A 64 8.99 14.77 -9.57
N ASP A 65 8.55 14.20 -8.44
CA ASP A 65 9.03 12.89 -8.00
C ASP A 65 8.53 11.77 -8.93
N GLU A 66 7.29 11.86 -9.44
CA GLU A 66 6.76 10.88 -10.39
C GLU A 66 7.53 10.86 -11.71
N ASN A 67 8.01 12.03 -12.17
CA ASN A 67 8.79 12.17 -13.39
C ASN A 67 10.02 11.24 -13.43
N ILE A 68 10.69 11.06 -12.29
CA ILE A 68 11.90 10.23 -12.16
C ILE A 68 11.62 8.83 -11.59
N HIS A 69 10.70 8.71 -10.62
CA HIS A 69 10.47 7.42 -9.95
C HIS A 69 9.74 6.41 -10.83
N ILE A 70 8.86 6.87 -11.74
CA ILE A 70 8.16 6.00 -12.70
C ILE A 70 9.15 5.32 -13.65
N PRO A 71 9.97 6.06 -14.44
CA PRO A 71 10.95 5.44 -15.32
C PRO A 71 11.97 4.62 -14.54
N ALA A 72 12.52 5.12 -13.42
CA ALA A 72 13.48 4.37 -12.61
C ALA A 72 12.90 3.01 -12.15
N GLY A 73 11.65 2.98 -11.68
CA GLY A 73 10.97 1.75 -11.29
C GLY A 73 10.82 0.76 -12.45
N TYR A 74 10.54 1.24 -13.66
CA TYR A 74 10.45 0.41 -14.86
C TYR A 74 11.80 -0.19 -15.24
N TYR A 75 12.86 0.64 -15.31
CA TYR A 75 14.21 0.18 -15.64
C TYR A 75 14.74 -0.82 -14.60
N HIS A 76 14.44 -0.63 -13.31
CA HIS A 76 14.76 -1.61 -12.27
C HIS A 76 14.09 -2.98 -12.49
N LEU A 77 12.88 -3.01 -13.06
CA LEU A 77 12.14 -4.24 -13.33
C LEU A 77 12.61 -4.95 -14.61
N VAL A 78 12.88 -4.19 -15.68
CA VAL A 78 13.18 -4.75 -17.01
C VAL A 78 14.67 -5.00 -17.21
N VAL A 79 15.51 -4.02 -16.85
CA VAL A 79 16.97 -4.10 -17.05
C VAL A 79 17.65 -4.80 -15.87
N GLY A 80 17.04 -4.73 -14.68
CA GLY A 80 17.63 -5.29 -13.45
C GLY A 80 18.80 -4.47 -12.90
N ASP A 81 19.01 -3.26 -13.43
CA ASP A 81 19.97 -2.29 -12.89
C ASP A 81 19.29 -1.39 -11.87
N PHE A 82 19.84 -1.36 -10.65
CA PHE A 82 19.34 -0.60 -9.52
C PHE A 82 20.07 0.73 -9.30
N GLN A 83 21.02 1.10 -10.17
CA GLN A 83 21.73 2.38 -10.05
C GLN A 83 20.87 3.59 -10.49
N PHE A 84 19.89 3.40 -11.38
CA PHE A 84 19.00 4.51 -11.79
C PHE A 84 18.29 5.12 -10.56
N ASN A 85 18.54 6.41 -10.27
CA ASN A 85 17.99 7.12 -9.12
C ASN A 85 18.38 6.43 -7.78
N ASN A 86 19.67 6.09 -7.65
CA ASN A 86 20.26 5.43 -6.49
C ASN A 86 19.99 6.08 -5.11
N PRO A 87 19.79 7.41 -4.96
CA PRO A 87 19.51 8.01 -3.64
C PRO A 87 18.29 7.45 -2.91
N HIS A 88 17.36 6.84 -3.65
CA HIS A 88 16.11 6.29 -3.10
C HIS A 88 16.03 4.77 -3.29
N PRO A 89 15.51 4.02 -2.29
CA PRO A 89 15.45 2.57 -2.36
C PRO A 89 14.57 2.07 -3.53
N PRO A 90 14.95 0.98 -4.23
CA PRO A 90 14.21 0.46 -5.38
C PRO A 90 12.78 -0.06 -5.12
N PRO A 91 12.46 -0.79 -4.03
CA PRO A 91 11.19 -1.49 -3.88
C PRO A 91 9.91 -0.65 -4.10
N PRO A 92 9.75 0.57 -3.53
CA PRO A 92 8.56 1.37 -3.80
C PRO A 92 8.44 1.77 -5.28
N LYS A 93 9.55 2.07 -5.95
CA LYS A 93 9.53 2.40 -7.38
C LYS A 93 9.07 1.22 -8.22
N MET A 94 9.62 0.04 -7.92
CA MET A 94 9.27 -1.20 -8.59
C MET A 94 7.80 -1.56 -8.38
N LEU A 95 7.26 -1.42 -7.16
CA LEU A 95 5.85 -1.67 -6.87
C LEU A 95 4.93 -0.80 -7.73
N GLY A 96 5.24 0.50 -7.83
CA GLY A 96 4.50 1.43 -8.68
C GLY A 96 4.65 1.13 -10.17
N ALA A 97 5.80 0.61 -10.59
CA ALA A 97 6.08 0.30 -11.99
C ALA A 97 5.59 -1.09 -12.44
N LEU A 98 5.07 -1.96 -11.56
CA LEU A 98 4.55 -3.28 -11.94
C LEU A 98 3.55 -3.25 -13.11
N PRO A 99 2.59 -2.30 -13.19
CA PRO A 99 1.67 -2.23 -14.32
C PRO A 99 2.36 -1.96 -15.66
N LEU A 100 3.55 -1.34 -15.64
CA LEU A 100 4.32 -1.04 -16.85
C LEU A 100 4.86 -2.30 -17.53
N LEU A 101 4.97 -3.42 -16.81
CA LEU A 101 5.29 -4.72 -17.41
C LEU A 101 4.22 -5.19 -18.40
N PHE A 102 2.98 -4.71 -18.27
CA PHE A 102 1.89 -5.00 -19.19
C PHE A 102 1.69 -3.89 -20.23
N ILE A 103 2.00 -2.62 -19.88
CA ILE A 103 1.90 -1.49 -20.80
C ILE A 103 3.04 -1.50 -21.84
N GLN A 104 4.22 -2.00 -21.44
CA GLN A 104 5.44 -2.09 -22.27
C GLN A 104 5.79 -0.75 -22.94
N PRO A 105 6.09 0.30 -22.16
CA PRO A 105 6.54 1.57 -22.71
C PRO A 105 7.84 1.41 -23.52
N ASP A 106 8.02 2.28 -24.51
CA ASP A 106 9.24 2.35 -25.32
C ASP A 106 10.43 2.73 -24.43
N GLU A 107 11.53 2.00 -24.61
CA GLU A 107 12.72 2.08 -23.77
C GLU A 107 13.93 2.54 -24.57
N MET A 108 14.87 3.19 -23.88
CA MET A 108 16.11 3.61 -24.51
C MET A 108 16.90 2.38 -24.95
N SER A 109 17.31 2.32 -26.22
CA SER A 109 18.14 1.25 -26.77
C SER A 109 19.42 1.03 -25.96
N GLU A 110 19.84 -0.23 -25.79
CA GLU A 110 21.07 -0.63 -25.09
C GLU A 110 22.31 0.15 -25.54
N ASP A 111 22.53 0.27 -26.85
CA ASP A 111 23.67 1.01 -27.42
C ASP A 111 23.77 2.44 -26.88
N ARG A 112 22.63 3.13 -26.79
CA ARG A 112 22.55 4.50 -26.28
C ARG A 112 22.80 4.58 -24.77
N ARG A 113 22.42 3.54 -24.02
CA ARG A 113 22.68 3.47 -22.58
C ARG A 113 24.18 3.30 -22.34
N ASP A 114 24.83 2.41 -23.09
CA ASP A 114 26.27 2.11 -22.96
C ASP A 114 27.17 3.29 -23.37
N GLU A 115 26.70 4.17 -24.26
CA GLU A 115 27.37 5.43 -24.59
C GLU A 115 27.42 6.41 -23.40
N LEU A 116 26.40 6.38 -22.54
CA LEU A 116 26.22 7.31 -21.42
C LEU A 116 26.86 6.75 -20.15
N LYS A 117 28.18 6.91 -20.04
CA LYS A 117 28.97 6.40 -18.91
C LYS A 117 28.80 7.18 -17.61
N ASN A 118 28.27 8.39 -17.68
CA ASN A 118 27.98 9.21 -16.50
C ASN A 118 26.53 8.91 -16.05
N GLU A 119 26.36 8.57 -14.78
CA GLU A 119 25.07 8.17 -14.18
C GLU A 119 24.03 9.30 -14.24
N ASP A 120 24.40 10.54 -13.96
CA ASP A 120 23.51 11.69 -14.01
C ASP A 120 23.07 12.01 -15.46
N ASP A 121 24.01 11.90 -16.41
CA ASP A 121 23.72 12.11 -17.83
C ASP A 121 22.82 11.00 -18.38
N PHE A 122 23.06 9.75 -17.97
CA PHE A 122 22.23 8.61 -18.30
C PHE A 122 20.82 8.79 -17.74
N GLU A 123 20.69 9.09 -16.46
CA GLU A 123 19.42 9.30 -15.79
C GLU A 123 18.59 10.37 -16.50
N ARG A 124 19.17 11.54 -16.74
CA ARG A 124 18.47 12.63 -17.41
C ARG A 124 18.03 12.25 -18.82
N ALA A 125 18.93 11.65 -19.60
CA ALA A 125 18.60 11.22 -20.96
C ALA A 125 17.53 10.12 -20.97
N ALA A 126 17.56 9.19 -20.02
CA ALA A 126 16.60 8.10 -19.90
C ALA A 126 15.21 8.63 -19.54
N ILE A 127 15.11 9.59 -18.62
CA ILE A 127 13.85 10.27 -18.28
C ILE A 127 13.30 11.02 -19.49
N ASP A 128 14.13 11.85 -20.13
CA ASP A 128 13.73 12.66 -21.29
C ASP A 128 13.24 11.77 -22.44
N HIS A 129 13.98 10.69 -22.74
CA HIS A 129 13.59 9.72 -23.76
C HIS A 129 12.30 8.99 -23.39
N PHE A 130 12.20 8.48 -22.15
CA PHE A 130 11.03 7.72 -21.71
C PHE A 130 9.74 8.52 -21.90
N TRP A 131 9.70 9.79 -21.47
CA TRP A 131 8.48 10.59 -21.62
C TRP A 131 8.25 11.07 -23.06
N ALA A 132 9.32 11.40 -23.81
CA ALA A 132 9.17 11.82 -25.20
C ALA A 132 8.69 10.68 -26.12
N SER A 133 9.20 9.46 -25.93
CA SER A 133 8.84 8.29 -26.73
C SER A 133 7.46 7.73 -26.36
N ASN A 134 6.99 7.99 -25.14
CA ASN A 134 5.72 7.44 -24.63
C ASN A 134 4.60 8.48 -24.48
N ASP A 135 4.66 9.61 -25.19
CA ASP A 135 3.65 10.68 -25.13
C ASP A 135 2.20 10.16 -25.33
N ARG A 136 2.01 9.23 -26.26
CA ARG A 136 0.69 8.60 -26.51
C ARG A 136 0.19 7.73 -25.36
N LEU A 137 1.10 7.19 -24.55
CA LEU A 137 0.81 6.34 -23.40
C LEU A 137 0.83 7.13 -22.09
N PHE A 138 1.14 8.44 -22.13
CA PHE A 138 1.35 9.28 -20.96
C PHE A 138 0.25 9.13 -19.91
N GLU A 139 -1.02 9.22 -20.32
CA GLU A 139 -2.17 9.09 -19.43
C GLU A 139 -2.27 7.68 -18.83
N SER A 140 -1.97 6.65 -19.61
CA SER A 140 -2.02 5.25 -19.13
C SER A 140 -0.89 4.96 -18.15
N ILE A 141 0.33 5.38 -18.47
CA ILE A 141 1.50 5.24 -17.60
C ILE A 141 1.25 5.98 -16.29
N SER A 142 0.85 7.25 -16.36
CA SER A 142 0.61 8.10 -15.19
C SER A 142 -0.53 7.58 -14.31
N PHE A 143 -1.60 7.04 -14.92
CA PHE A 143 -2.72 6.48 -14.18
C PHE A 143 -2.32 5.18 -13.48
N TRP A 144 -1.84 4.19 -14.24
CA TRP A 144 -1.66 2.84 -13.74
C TRP A 144 -0.55 2.73 -12.71
N THR A 145 0.52 3.52 -12.85
CA THR A 145 1.65 3.50 -11.90
C THR A 145 1.29 3.95 -10.48
N ARG A 146 0.22 4.74 -10.36
CA ARG A 146 -0.27 5.23 -9.08
C ARG A 146 -1.28 4.29 -8.42
N VAL A 147 -1.91 3.39 -9.17
CA VAL A 147 -2.93 2.46 -8.63
C VAL A 147 -2.35 1.59 -7.50
N PRO A 148 -1.19 0.91 -7.65
CA PRO A 148 -0.60 0.10 -6.58
C PRO A 148 -0.24 0.87 -5.30
N MET A 149 -0.18 2.20 -5.35
CA MET A 149 0.10 3.04 -4.18
C MET A 149 -1.15 3.42 -3.38
N ILE A 150 -2.34 3.19 -3.96
CA ILE A 150 -3.62 3.57 -3.35
C ILE A 150 -4.36 2.36 -2.79
N VAL A 151 -4.26 1.20 -3.45
CA VAL A 151 -5.02 -0.02 -3.11
C VAL A 151 -4.18 -1.11 -2.48
#